data_AF-A0A200QYF5-F1
#
_entry.id   AF-A0A200QYF5-F1
#
_cell.length_a   1.000
_cell.length_b   1.000
_cell.length_c   1.000
_cell.angle_alpha   90.00
_cell.angle_beta   90.00
_cell.angle_gamma   90.00
#
_symmetry.space_group_name_H-M   'P 1'
#
loop_
_entity.id
_entity.type
_entity.pdbx_description
1 polymer ?
#
loop_
_entity_poly.entity_id
_entity_poly.type
_entity_poly.pdbx_seq_one_letter_code
_entity_poly.pdbx_strand_id
1 'polypeptide(L)'
;MYQEYMKQIPIPSLHASAIPFTTWQGLAQSLKWLYKQPLHYLTNTVLKQWDKSRIGTNNEHLPLDAIIHPRKAEATIWLMEEVHRLTSSHHHLAKLWLSDPMHHAFVDPIIPQI
;
A
#
# COMPACT_ATOMS: atom_id res chain seq x y z
N MET A 1 -13.76 13.80 2.35
CA MET A 1 -14.07 12.99 1.16
C MET A 1 -13.11 11.81 1.01
N TYR A 2 -11.78 11.99 0.89
CA TYR A 2 -10.85 10.86 0.75
C TYR A 2 -10.81 9.90 1.96
N GLN A 3 -10.50 10.38 3.16
CA GLN A 3 -10.41 9.51 4.34
C GLN A 3 -11.73 8.78 4.63
N GLU A 4 -12.85 9.51 4.55
CA GLU A 4 -14.19 8.93 4.74
C GLU A 4 -14.49 7.83 3.72
N TYR A 5 -14.09 8.01 2.46
CA TYR A 5 -14.21 6.97 1.44
C TYR A 5 -13.34 5.75 1.77
N MET A 6 -12.04 5.95 2.05
CA MET A 6 -11.13 4.84 2.33
C MET A 6 -11.54 4.02 3.57
N LYS A 7 -12.15 4.67 4.57
CA LYS A 7 -12.65 4.02 5.79
C LYS A 7 -13.81 3.05 5.53
N GLN A 8 -14.58 3.25 4.45
CA GLN A 8 -15.71 2.39 4.09
C GLN A 8 -15.29 1.11 3.37
N ILE A 9 -14.04 1.01 2.93
CA ILE A 9 -13.55 -0.14 2.17
C ILE A 9 -13.09 -1.23 3.16
N PRO A 10 -13.74 -2.41 3.19
CA PRO A 10 -13.35 -3.47 4.11
C PRO A 10 -12.01 -4.10 3.70
N ILE A 11 -11.24 -4.57 4.68
CA ILE A 11 -10.03 -5.36 4.42
C ILE A 11 -10.46 -6.75 3.91
N PRO A 12 -9.86 -7.28 2.84
CA PRO A 12 -10.18 -8.62 2.34
C PRO A 12 -9.92 -9.70 3.39
N SER A 13 -10.88 -10.62 3.57
CA SER A 13 -10.76 -11.76 4.50
C SER A 13 -10.13 -13.02 3.87
N LEU A 14 -10.09 -13.07 2.54
CA LEU A 14 -9.52 -14.17 1.77
C LEU A 14 -8.07 -13.84 1.44
N HIS A 15 -7.14 -14.72 1.79
CA HIS A 15 -5.77 -14.65 1.32
C HIS A 15 -5.61 -15.58 0.12
N ALA A 16 -5.28 -15.00 -1.03
CA ALA A 16 -5.00 -15.77 -2.24
C ALA A 16 -3.73 -16.63 -2.10
N SER A 17 -3.43 -17.41 -3.13
CA SER A 17 -2.14 -18.09 -3.26
C SER A 17 -0.97 -17.08 -3.17
N ALA A 18 0.20 -17.56 -2.75
CA ALA A 18 1.39 -16.72 -2.60
C ALA A 18 1.71 -15.98 -3.92
N ILE A 19 1.66 -14.65 -3.90
CA ILE A 19 1.89 -13.78 -5.06
C ILE A 19 3.40 -13.53 -5.18
N PRO A 20 4.07 -13.94 -6.27
CA PRO A 20 5.48 -13.57 -6.51
C PRO A 20 5.64 -12.06 -6.68
N PHE A 21 6.72 -11.48 -6.16
CA PHE A 21 6.95 -10.04 -6.19
C PHE A 21 8.43 -9.67 -6.01
N THR A 22 8.88 -8.66 -6.75
CA THR A 22 10.27 -8.17 -6.68
C THR A 22 10.42 -6.91 -5.82
N THR A 23 9.35 -6.14 -5.64
CA THR A 23 9.31 -4.87 -4.87
C THR A 23 8.00 -4.73 -4.10
N TRP A 24 7.98 -3.89 -3.06
CA TRP A 24 6.78 -3.59 -2.29
C TRP A 24 5.71 -2.90 -3.13
N GLN A 25 6.10 -1.92 -3.96
CA GLN A 25 5.18 -1.28 -4.90
C GLN A 25 4.62 -2.26 -5.93
N GLY A 26 5.42 -3.24 -6.38
CA GLY A 26 4.97 -4.32 -7.26
C GLY A 26 3.94 -5.22 -6.60
N LEU A 27 4.17 -5.64 -5.35
CA LEU A 27 3.19 -6.41 -4.58
C LEU A 27 1.90 -5.63 -4.38
N ALA A 28 1.98 -4.34 -4.01
CA ALA A 28 0.81 -3.48 -3.88
C ALA A 28 -0.01 -3.41 -5.18
N GLN A 29 0.64 -3.29 -6.34
CA GLN A 29 -0.06 -3.28 -7.62
C GLN A 29 -0.81 -4.60 -7.87
N SER A 30 -0.17 -5.73 -7.57
CA SER A 30 -0.81 -7.05 -7.66
C SER A 30 -2.01 -7.17 -6.73
N LEU A 31 -1.89 -6.71 -5.48
CA LEU A 31 -3.00 -6.73 -4.51
C LEU A 31 -4.17 -5.86 -4.96
N LYS A 32 -3.92 -4.64 -5.44
CA LYS A 32 -4.97 -3.76 -5.99
C LYS A 32 -5.71 -4.43 -7.14
N TRP A 33 -4.98 -5.06 -8.05
CA TRP A 33 -5.59 -5.74 -9.19
C TRP A 33 -6.36 -6.99 -8.79
N LEU A 34 -5.84 -7.79 -7.85
CA LEU A 34 -6.45 -9.03 -7.42
C LEU A 34 -7.73 -8.79 -6.60
N TYR A 35 -7.66 -7.91 -5.61
CA TYR A 35 -8.76 -7.64 -4.69
C TYR A 35 -9.70 -6.53 -5.16
N LYS A 36 -9.37 -5.86 -6.28
CA LYS A 36 -10.14 -4.74 -6.84
C LYS A 36 -10.39 -3.62 -5.81
N GLN A 37 -9.40 -3.37 -4.97
CA GLN A 37 -9.45 -2.32 -3.95
C GLN A 37 -8.26 -1.36 -4.09
N PRO A 38 -8.46 -0.06 -3.82
CA PRO A 38 -7.36 0.88 -3.68
C PRO A 38 -6.59 0.60 -2.37
N LEU A 39 -5.33 1.03 -2.33
CA LEU A 39 -4.58 1.17 -1.08
C LEU A 39 -4.55 2.64 -0.65
N HIS A 40 -4.41 2.85 0.64
CA HIS A 40 -4.36 4.17 1.24
C HIS A 40 -3.12 4.95 0.81
N TYR A 41 -3.22 6.27 0.76
CA TYR A 41 -2.13 7.21 0.44
C TYR A 41 -0.88 6.90 1.27
N LEU A 42 -1.05 6.82 2.60
CA LEU A 42 0.03 6.50 3.54
C LEU A 42 0.66 5.13 3.26
N THR A 43 -0.15 4.12 2.91
CA THR A 43 0.33 2.79 2.53
C THR A 43 1.21 2.88 1.29
N ASN A 44 0.72 3.51 0.21
CA ASN A 44 1.49 3.70 -1.01
C ASN A 44 2.80 4.46 -0.77
N THR A 45 2.79 5.48 0.09
CA THR A 45 3.99 6.24 0.46
C THR A 45 5.00 5.39 1.23
N VAL A 46 4.56 4.62 2.24
CA VAL A 46 5.45 3.74 3.03
C VAL A 46 6.08 2.66 2.15
N LEU A 47 5.30 2.03 1.26
CA LEU A 47 5.83 0.99 0.38
C LEU A 47 6.90 1.53 -0.58
N LYS A 48 6.72 2.75 -1.10
CA LYS A 48 7.77 3.44 -1.86
C LYS A 48 9.02 3.72 -1.01
N GLN A 49 8.85 4.12 0.25
CA GLN A 49 9.97 4.36 1.15
C GLN A 49 10.73 3.07 1.46
N TRP A 50 10.04 1.95 1.65
CA TRP A 50 10.68 0.65 1.84
C TRP A 50 11.46 0.21 0.61
N ASP A 51 10.91 0.35 -0.60
CA ASP A 51 11.67 0.06 -1.82
C ASP A 51 12.92 0.94 -1.95
N LYS A 52 12.81 2.25 -1.67
CA LYS A 52 13.97 3.15 -1.67
C LYS A 52 15.02 2.80 -0.63
N SER A 53 14.60 2.35 0.54
CA SER A 53 15.51 2.01 1.65
C SER A 53 16.43 0.81 1.36
N ARG A 54 16.11 0.02 0.32
CA ARG A 54 16.94 -1.12 -0.11
C ARG A 54 18.14 -0.72 -0.97
N ILE A 55 18.13 0.49 -1.52
CA ILE A 55 19.18 0.97 -2.43
C ILE A 55 20.50 1.11 -1.66
N GLY A 56 21.58 0.57 -2.21
CA GLY A 56 22.91 0.55 -1.61
C GLY A 56 23.15 -0.59 -0.62
N THR A 57 22.22 -1.54 -0.47
CA THR A 57 22.39 -2.70 0.41
C THR A 57 22.93 -3.91 -0.36
N ASN A 58 23.58 -4.84 0.35
CA ASN A 58 24.08 -6.08 -0.27
C ASN A 58 22.98 -6.93 -0.94
N ASN A 59 21.73 -6.81 -0.46
CA ASN A 59 20.58 -7.56 -0.95
C ASN A 59 19.69 -6.76 -1.91
N GLU A 60 20.16 -5.61 -2.41
CA GLU A 60 19.40 -4.77 -3.35
C GLU A 60 19.01 -5.54 -4.62
N HIS A 61 19.92 -6.36 -5.14
CA HIS A 61 19.76 -7.11 -6.38
C HIS A 61 18.83 -8.33 -6.27
N LEU A 62 18.53 -8.78 -5.04
CA LEU A 62 17.69 -9.95 -4.83
C LEU A 62 16.21 -9.55 -5.01
N PRO A 63 15.38 -10.42 -5.61
CA PRO A 63 13.94 -10.19 -5.60
C PRO A 63 13.42 -10.25 -4.16
N LEU A 64 12.46 -9.38 -3.83
CA LEU A 64 12.03 -9.22 -2.45
C LEU A 64 11.35 -10.48 -1.88
N ASP A 65 10.68 -11.26 -2.71
CA ASP A 65 10.08 -12.56 -2.33
C ASP A 65 11.11 -13.65 -1.96
N ALA A 66 12.37 -13.51 -2.36
CA ALA A 66 13.46 -14.37 -1.89
C ALA A 66 13.93 -14.00 -0.47
N ILE A 67 13.61 -12.80 0.01
CA ILE A 67 14.00 -12.29 1.33
C ILE A 67 12.81 -12.42 2.30
N ILE A 68 11.62 -12.03 1.84
CA ILE A 68 10.39 -11.98 2.63
C ILE A 68 9.35 -12.88 1.99
N HIS A 69 8.94 -13.91 2.73
CA HIS A 69 7.90 -14.82 2.26
C HIS A 69 6.62 -14.08 1.84
N PRO A 70 6.04 -14.31 0.65
CA PRO A 70 4.91 -13.56 0.12
C PRO A 70 3.72 -13.41 1.07
N ARG A 71 3.33 -14.48 1.77
CA ARG A 71 2.23 -14.40 2.76
C ARG A 71 2.50 -13.42 3.90
N LYS A 72 3.75 -13.29 4.35
CA LYS A 72 4.11 -12.32 5.40
C LYS A 72 4.08 -10.90 4.85
N ALA A 73 4.56 -10.72 3.62
CA ALA A 73 4.52 -9.43 2.94
C ALA A 73 3.08 -8.94 2.72
N GLU A 74 2.21 -9.81 2.20
CA GLU A 74 0.78 -9.51 2.03
C GLU A 74 0.11 -9.18 3.36
N ALA A 75 0.28 -10.02 4.39
CA ALA A 75 -0.29 -9.76 5.72
C ALA A 75 0.19 -8.41 6.30
N THR A 76 1.47 -8.08 6.11
CA THR A 76 2.03 -6.79 6.55
C THR A 76 1.34 -5.61 5.88
N ILE A 77 1.11 -5.69 4.57
CA ILE A 77 0.41 -4.63 3.83
C ILE A 77 -1.03 -4.48 4.35
N TRP A 78 -1.77 -5.58 4.52
CA TRP A 78 -3.17 -5.50 4.95
C TRP A 78 -3.34 -5.01 6.39
N LEU A 79 -2.47 -5.45 7.31
CA LEU A 79 -2.48 -4.95 8.69
C LEU A 79 -2.18 -3.45 8.74
N MET A 80 -1.21 -2.98 7.96
CA MET A 80 -0.88 -1.56 7.88
C MET A 80 -2.00 -0.75 7.19
N GLU A 81 -2.59 -1.29 6.12
CA GLU A 81 -3.71 -0.68 5.41
C GLU A 81 -4.92 -0.50 6.34
N GLU A 82 -5.22 -1.47 7.19
CA GLU A 82 -6.28 -1.39 8.19
C GLU A 82 -6.03 -0.22 9.16
N VAL A 83 -4.81 -0.11 9.70
CA VAL A 83 -4.42 1.02 10.55
C VAL A 83 -4.64 2.34 9.82
N HIS A 84 -4.16 2.47 8.58
CA HIS A 84 -4.29 3.71 7.82
C HIS A 84 -5.75 4.07 7.49
N ARG A 85 -6.60 3.10 7.12
CA ARG A 85 -8.03 3.33 6.83
C ARG A 85 -8.81 3.74 8.08
N LEU A 86 -8.51 3.14 9.24
CA LEU A 86 -9.33 3.32 10.44
C LEU A 86 -8.87 4.46 11.35
N THR A 87 -7.57 4.78 11.36
CA THR A 87 -6.99 5.68 12.38
C THR A 87 -6.51 7.04 11.86
N SER A 88 -6.29 7.18 10.55
CA SER A 88 -5.77 8.43 9.98
C SER A 88 -6.80 9.55 10.05
N SER A 89 -6.38 10.75 10.51
CA SER A 89 -7.24 11.93 10.47
C SER A 89 -7.08 12.69 9.15
N HIS A 90 -8.17 13.26 8.64
CA HIS A 90 -8.13 14.10 7.44
C HIS A 90 -7.25 15.35 7.62
N HIS A 91 -7.16 15.89 8.84
CA HIS A 91 -6.25 17.01 9.16
C HIS A 91 -4.78 16.63 8.98
N HIS A 92 -4.39 15.43 9.40
CA HIS A 92 -3.03 14.94 9.21
C HIS A 92 -2.71 14.78 7.72
N LEU A 93 -3.61 14.17 6.94
CA LEU A 93 -3.45 14.00 5.50
C LEU A 93 -3.33 15.34 4.76
N ALA A 94 -4.16 16.32 5.11
CA ALA A 94 -4.10 17.64 4.50
C ALA A 94 -2.73 18.32 4.71
N LYS A 95 -2.15 18.21 5.92
CA LYS A 95 -0.80 18.73 6.19
C LYS A 95 0.27 18.06 5.34
N LEU A 96 0.19 16.74 5.17
CA LEU A 96 1.12 16.00 4.31
C LEU A 96 0.98 16.41 2.84
N TRP A 97 -0.25 16.51 2.33
CA TRP A 97 -0.51 16.88 0.94
C TRP A 97 -0.12 18.32 0.61
N LEU A 98 -0.28 19.25 1.55
CA LEU A 98 0.23 20.62 1.40
C LEU A 98 1.77 20.67 1.30
N SER A 99 2.45 19.69 1.89
CA SER A 99 3.91 19.59 1.89
C SER A 99 4.46 18.81 0.69
N ASP A 100 3.60 18.07 -0.03
CA ASP A 100 3.98 17.23 -1.18
C ASP A 100 3.12 17.58 -2.41
N PRO A 101 3.66 18.39 -3.35
CA PRO A 101 2.97 18.72 -4.60
C PRO A 101 2.61 17.50 -5.45
N MET A 102 3.33 16.38 -5.27
CA MET A 102 3.14 15.13 -6.02
C MET A 102 2.30 14.10 -5.27
N HIS A 103 1.60 14.48 -4.18
CA HIS A 103 0.81 13.55 -3.37
C HIS A 103 -0.21 12.74 -4.18
N HIS A 104 -0.77 13.34 -5.23
CA HIS A 104 -1.75 12.72 -6.13
C HIS A 104 -1.22 11.46 -6.81
N ALA A 105 0.10 11.31 -6.99
CA ALA A 105 0.71 10.10 -7.54
C ALA A 105 0.58 8.87 -6.62
N PHE A 106 0.19 9.06 -5.36
CA PHE A 106 0.00 8.01 -4.36
C PHE A 106 -1.47 7.79 -3.97
N VAL A 107 -2.37 8.58 -4.53
CA VAL A 107 -3.81 8.43 -4.35
C VAL A 107 -4.32 7.54 -5.47
N ASP A 108 -4.75 6.33 -5.13
CA ASP A 108 -5.34 5.43 -6.11
C ASP A 108 -6.70 5.97 -6.60
N PRO A 109 -7.09 5.67 -7.86
CA PRO A 109 -8.40 6.05 -8.37
C PRO A 109 -9.53 5.49 -7.51
N ILE A 110 -10.56 6.30 -7.31
CA ILE A 110 -11.82 5.85 -6.70
C ILE A 110 -12.47 4.85 -7.65
N ILE A 111 -12.71 3.64 -7.16
CA ILE A 111 -13.47 2.63 -7.88
C ILE A 111 -14.95 2.84 -7.48
N PRO A 112 -15.83 3.26 -8.40
CA PRO A 112 -17.25 3.41 -8.09
C PRO A 112 -17.83 2.06 -7.69
N GLN A 113 -18.63 2.03 -6.63
CA GLN A 113 -19.48 0.88 -6.35
C GLN A 113 -20.61 0.89 -7.39
N ILE A 114 -20.76 -0.20 -8.15
CA ILE A 114 -21.88 -0.43 -9.07
C ILE A 114 -23.09 -0.85 -8.24
#